data_AF-A0A3M0ACU7-F1
#
_entry.id   AF-A0A3M0ACU7-F1
#
_cell.length_a   1.000
_cell.length_b   1.000
_cell.length_c   1.000
_cell.angle_alpha   90.00
_cell.angle_beta   90.00
_cell.angle_gamma   90.00
#
_symmetry.space_group_name_H-M   'P 1'
#
loop_
_entity.id
_entity.type
_entity.pdbx_description
1 polymer ?
#
loop_
_entity_poly.entity_id
_entity_poly.type
_entity_poly.pdbx_seq_one_letter_code
_entity_poly.pdbx_strand_id
1 'polypeptide(L)'
;MNSKQSLLILFLTVAVAVGWLVMVDTPKEVALPSEDSVVDSATPSSTTPNSNLSNVETSDTRQATSPVRVDRAPPPVEDLPDFRSFTDTKAKKQAFFDYFRPIIAAENERMLAEREIVSSIANPEELAPWCEEYRVDPCDQEQLLSHVDEIPMSMALAQAAVESAWGTSRFAVQANNFFGQWCFREGCGLVPSQRSSGAHHEVQIFDHPDDAVRAYFHNINSHPAYEPAREIRLEAHEHGHPVSGSDMVGGLLSYSGIGEHYVDELRSIIRVNKLTD
;
A
#
# COMPACT_ATOMS: atom_id res chain seq x y z
N MET A 1 -63.24 -58.25 34.01
CA MET A 1 -63.75 -58.99 32.83
C MET A 1 -64.02 -57.98 31.73
N ASN A 2 -63.33 -58.18 30.59
CA ASN A 2 -63.50 -57.62 29.24
C ASN A 2 -64.57 -56.54 29.01
N SER A 3 -64.18 -55.45 28.34
CA SER A 3 -64.37 -55.29 26.89
C SER A 3 -64.58 -53.83 26.47
N LYS A 4 -63.60 -53.34 25.69
CA LYS A 4 -63.75 -52.46 24.51
C LYS A 4 -64.45 -51.11 24.66
N GLN A 5 -63.69 -50.04 24.40
CA GLN A 5 -63.90 -49.10 23.29
C GLN A 5 -62.68 -48.14 23.25
N SER A 6 -61.82 -48.30 22.24
CA SER A 6 -61.73 -47.41 21.07
C SER A 6 -61.21 -46.01 21.40
N LEU A 7 -59.90 -45.79 21.22
CA LEU A 7 -59.45 -44.55 20.59
C LEU A 7 -58.18 -44.83 19.79
N LEU A 8 -58.35 -44.74 18.47
CA LEU A 8 -57.34 -44.85 17.43
C LEU A 8 -56.59 -43.50 17.41
N ILE A 9 -55.35 -43.45 17.91
CA ILE A 9 -54.46 -42.31 17.67
C ILE A 9 -53.40 -42.79 16.70
N LEU A 10 -53.67 -42.57 15.40
CA LEU A 10 -52.69 -42.74 14.33
C LEU A 10 -51.89 -41.43 14.25
N PHE A 11 -50.71 -41.39 14.89
CA PHE A 11 -49.72 -40.35 14.61
C PHE A 11 -49.09 -40.65 13.24
N LEU A 12 -49.66 -40.07 12.18
CA LEU A 12 -48.96 -39.96 10.91
C LEU A 12 -48.05 -38.73 11.00
N THR A 13 -46.77 -38.99 11.22
CA THR A 13 -45.69 -38.01 11.12
C THR A 13 -45.57 -37.55 9.67
N VAL A 14 -46.09 -36.36 9.35
CA VAL A 14 -45.66 -35.64 8.15
C VAL A 14 -44.56 -34.68 8.60
N ALA A 15 -43.32 -35.11 8.44
CA ALA A 15 -42.17 -34.24 8.51
C ALA A 15 -42.19 -33.34 7.27
N VAL A 16 -42.71 -32.12 7.39
CA VAL A 16 -42.44 -31.07 6.41
C VAL A 16 -41.04 -30.54 6.73
N ALA A 17 -40.04 -31.19 6.13
CA ALA A 17 -38.71 -30.62 6.02
C ALA A 17 -38.79 -29.44 5.03
N VAL A 18 -39.13 -28.25 5.52
CA VAL A 18 -38.86 -27.02 4.77
C VAL A 18 -37.35 -26.83 4.83
N GLY A 19 -36.67 -27.37 3.82
CA GLY A 19 -35.28 -27.07 3.54
C GLY A 19 -35.16 -25.57 3.26
N TRP A 20 -34.77 -24.81 4.29
CA TRP A 20 -34.11 -23.54 4.07
C TRP A 20 -32.75 -23.87 3.46
N LEU A 21 -32.74 -23.94 2.13
CA LEU A 21 -31.52 -23.92 1.33
C LEU A 21 -30.91 -22.53 1.53
N VAL A 22 -30.12 -22.38 2.60
CA VAL A 22 -29.17 -21.27 2.69
C VAL A 22 -28.16 -21.56 1.57
N MET A 23 -28.38 -20.94 0.41
CA MET A 23 -27.32 -20.70 -0.55
C MET A 23 -26.27 -19.87 0.20
N VAL A 24 -25.29 -20.55 0.76
CA VAL A 24 -24.01 -19.92 1.06
C VAL A 24 -23.45 -19.58 -0.31
N ASP A 25 -23.60 -18.32 -0.71
CA ASP A 25 -22.86 -17.76 -1.84
C ASP A 25 -21.39 -18.04 -1.54
N THR A 26 -20.81 -18.98 -2.27
CA THR A 26 -19.36 -19.08 -2.38
C THR A 26 -18.90 -17.73 -2.91
N PRO A 27 -18.00 -17.00 -2.23
CA PRO A 27 -17.49 -15.75 -2.78
C PRO A 27 -16.91 -16.08 -4.15
N LYS A 28 -17.45 -15.42 -5.19
CA LYS A 28 -16.86 -15.48 -6.53
C LYS A 28 -15.41 -15.05 -6.36
N GLU A 29 -14.51 -15.95 -6.73
CA GLU A 29 -13.11 -15.62 -6.90
C GLU A 29 -13.06 -14.52 -7.97
N VAL A 30 -12.81 -13.29 -7.50
CA VAL A 30 -12.56 -12.15 -8.37
C VAL A 30 -11.27 -12.50 -9.10
N ALA A 31 -11.38 -12.73 -10.42
CA ALA A 31 -10.21 -12.95 -11.25
C ALA A 31 -9.30 -11.73 -11.10
N LEU A 32 -8.09 -11.95 -10.61
CA LEU A 32 -7.07 -10.92 -10.57
C LEU A 32 -6.89 -10.37 -11.99
N PRO A 33 -6.78 -9.04 -12.16
CA PRO A 33 -6.40 -8.44 -13.42
C PRO A 33 -5.13 -9.13 -13.95
N SER A 34 -5.03 -9.36 -15.26
CA SER A 34 -3.81 -9.89 -15.88
C SER A 34 -2.61 -9.04 -15.49
N GLU A 35 -1.44 -9.68 -15.33
CA GLU A 35 -0.16 -9.09 -14.87
C GLU A 35 0.23 -7.75 -15.54
N ASP A 36 -0.34 -7.46 -16.71
CA ASP A 36 -0.11 -6.27 -17.54
C ASP A 36 -1.21 -5.18 -17.47
N SER A 37 -2.16 -5.27 -16.52
CA SER A 37 -3.30 -4.33 -16.41
C SER A 37 -3.23 -3.33 -15.25
N VAL A 38 -2.05 -3.20 -14.62
CA VAL A 38 -1.76 -2.01 -13.80
C VAL A 38 -1.58 -0.84 -14.76
N VAL A 39 -2.64 -0.07 -14.90
CA VAL A 39 -2.78 1.03 -15.86
C VAL A 39 -1.78 2.15 -15.55
N ASP A 40 -1.24 2.76 -16.60
CA ASP A 40 -0.50 4.04 -16.62
C ASP A 40 -1.19 5.15 -15.77
N SER A 41 -1.04 5.14 -14.44
CA SER A 41 -1.34 6.26 -13.56
C SER A 41 -0.12 7.18 -13.40
N ALA A 42 -0.31 8.42 -13.86
CA ALA A 42 0.51 9.62 -13.69
C ALA A 42 1.79 9.73 -14.55
N THR A 43 1.61 10.09 -15.82
CA THR A 43 2.63 10.77 -16.63
C THR A 43 2.75 12.23 -16.21
N PRO A 44 3.94 12.75 -15.83
CA PRO A 44 4.16 14.20 -15.77
C PRO A 44 4.42 14.73 -17.19
N SER A 45 3.60 15.69 -17.62
CA SER A 45 3.78 16.45 -18.86
C SER A 45 5.13 17.18 -18.86
N SER A 46 6.01 16.81 -19.80
CA SER A 46 7.29 17.48 -20.04
C SER A 46 7.09 18.78 -20.82
N THR A 47 7.40 19.92 -20.21
CA THR A 47 7.66 21.18 -20.92
C THR A 47 9.17 21.45 -20.88
N THR A 48 9.83 21.37 -22.03
CA THR A 48 11.22 21.84 -22.25
C THR A 48 11.32 23.36 -22.11
N PRO A 49 12.50 23.90 -21.71
CA PRO A 49 13.32 24.51 -22.74
C PRO A 49 14.85 24.31 -22.62
N ASN A 50 15.41 24.05 -23.80
CA ASN A 50 16.69 24.43 -24.41
C ASN A 50 17.93 24.84 -23.59
N SER A 51 19.03 24.25 -24.07
CA SER A 51 20.45 24.41 -23.77
C SER A 51 21.04 25.80 -24.03
N ASN A 52 21.89 26.28 -23.11
CA ASN A 52 23.32 26.61 -23.29
C ASN A 52 23.79 27.58 -22.20
N LEU A 53 24.92 27.27 -21.53
CA LEU A 53 26.06 28.18 -21.32
C LEU A 53 27.08 27.57 -20.32
N SER A 54 28.23 27.21 -20.89
CA SER A 54 29.60 27.49 -20.44
C SER A 54 29.99 27.37 -18.96
N ASN A 55 30.97 26.49 -18.73
CA ASN A 55 31.86 26.41 -17.57
C ASN A 55 32.33 27.78 -17.04
N VAL A 56 32.14 28.00 -15.74
CA VAL A 56 33.02 28.80 -14.90
C VAL A 56 33.20 28.07 -13.57
N GLU A 57 34.43 27.65 -13.30
CA GLU A 57 34.90 27.20 -12.00
C GLU A 57 34.82 28.36 -10.99
N THR A 58 34.07 28.18 -9.91
CA THR A 58 34.40 28.80 -8.62
C THR A 58 34.02 27.84 -7.49
N SER A 59 35.04 27.45 -6.75
CA SER A 59 34.99 26.71 -5.50
C SER A 59 34.16 27.48 -4.45
N ASP A 60 33.08 26.88 -3.96
CA ASP A 60 32.49 27.24 -2.67
C ASP A 60 31.88 25.98 -2.02
N THR A 61 32.55 25.48 -0.98
CA THR A 61 32.20 24.25 -0.27
C THR A 61 31.11 24.56 0.74
N ARG A 62 29.84 24.54 0.32
CA ARG A 62 28.71 24.42 1.26
C ARG A 62 28.40 22.94 1.43
N GLN A 63 28.90 22.37 2.51
CA GLN A 63 28.42 21.08 3.02
C GLN A 63 26.94 21.26 3.37
N ALA A 64 26.05 20.80 2.48
CA ALA A 64 24.66 20.59 2.82
C ALA A 64 24.62 19.51 3.92
N THR A 65 24.33 19.92 5.15
CA THR A 65 24.06 18.99 6.24
C THR A 65 22.79 18.25 5.89
N SER A 66 22.93 17.02 5.43
CA SER A 66 21.80 16.10 5.23
C SER A 66 21.04 15.98 6.54
N PRO A 67 19.69 15.97 6.54
CA PRO A 67 18.90 15.88 7.76
C PRO A 67 19.33 14.65 8.57
N VAL A 68 19.29 14.76 9.90
CA VAL A 68 19.58 13.65 10.81
C VAL A 68 18.52 12.56 10.58
N ARG A 69 18.88 11.52 9.83
CA ARG A 69 18.00 10.41 9.49
C ARG A 69 17.87 9.44 10.65
N VAL A 70 16.67 8.89 10.80
CA VAL A 70 16.47 7.66 11.56
C VAL A 70 16.81 6.49 10.64
N ASP A 71 18.10 6.27 10.43
CA ASP A 71 18.60 5.05 9.78
C ASP A 71 18.54 3.90 10.79
N ARG A 72 17.33 3.46 11.14
CA ARG A 72 17.16 2.21 11.86
C ARG A 72 17.43 1.08 10.89
N ALA A 73 18.41 0.25 11.21
CA ALA A 73 18.62 -1.00 10.47
C ALA A 73 17.28 -1.74 10.44
N PRO A 74 16.82 -2.19 9.25
CA PRO A 74 15.58 -2.94 9.15
C PRO A 74 15.65 -4.14 10.10
N PRO A 75 14.51 -4.58 10.69
CA PRO A 75 14.50 -5.79 11.49
C PRO A 75 15.15 -6.92 10.67
N PRO A 76 15.86 -7.88 11.29
CA PRO A 76 16.40 -9.03 10.56
C PRO A 76 15.22 -9.73 9.88
N VAL A 77 15.11 -9.51 8.57
CA VAL A 77 14.01 -10.05 7.76
C VAL A 77 14.30 -11.54 7.65
N GLU A 78 13.37 -12.38 8.10
CA GLU A 78 13.43 -13.79 7.74
C GLU A 78 13.47 -13.92 6.22
N ASP A 79 14.04 -15.00 5.68
CA ASP A 79 14.12 -15.17 4.22
C ASP A 79 12.73 -15.03 3.57
N LEU A 80 12.63 -14.24 2.50
CA LEU A 80 11.39 -14.02 1.75
C LEU A 80 10.72 -15.36 1.39
N PRO A 81 9.49 -15.65 1.87
CA PRO A 81 8.83 -16.90 1.56
C PRO A 81 8.56 -17.05 0.06
N ASP A 82 8.78 -18.25 -0.49
CA ASP A 82 8.29 -18.55 -1.84
C ASP A 82 6.77 -18.76 -1.80
N PHE A 83 6.01 -17.66 -1.91
CA PHE A 83 4.56 -17.68 -1.86
C PHE A 83 3.89 -18.56 -2.92
N ARG A 84 4.61 -18.92 -4.00
CA ARG A 84 4.11 -19.83 -5.05
C ARG A 84 4.13 -21.29 -4.62
N SER A 85 4.90 -21.64 -3.59
CA SER A 85 4.99 -23.01 -3.06
C SER A 85 3.75 -23.41 -2.24
N PHE A 86 2.91 -22.45 -1.84
CA PHE A 86 1.72 -22.70 -1.03
C PHE A 86 0.57 -23.25 -1.89
N THR A 87 0.04 -24.40 -1.50
CA THR A 87 -1.17 -24.99 -2.11
C THR A 87 -2.46 -24.52 -1.43
N ASP A 88 -2.42 -24.23 -0.13
CA ASP A 88 -3.55 -23.66 0.62
C ASP A 88 -3.51 -22.13 0.54
N THR A 89 -4.52 -21.55 -0.14
CA THR A 89 -4.70 -20.10 -0.28
C THR A 89 -4.75 -19.39 1.06
N LYS A 90 -5.38 -19.95 2.09
CA LYS A 90 -5.46 -19.33 3.41
C LYS A 90 -4.08 -19.28 4.07
N ALA A 91 -3.33 -20.38 3.99
CA ALA A 91 -1.97 -20.42 4.52
C ALA A 91 -1.05 -19.42 3.80
N LYS A 92 -1.18 -19.30 2.47
CA LYS A 92 -0.44 -18.30 1.68
C LYS A 92 -0.70 -16.88 2.15
N LYS A 93 -1.98 -16.50 2.28
CA LYS A 93 -2.38 -15.16 2.74
C LYS A 93 -1.86 -14.86 4.14
N GLN A 94 -1.94 -15.84 5.04
CA GLN A 94 -1.41 -15.69 6.39
C GLN A 94 0.11 -15.48 6.38
N ALA A 95 0.87 -16.31 5.68
CA ALA A 95 2.32 -16.17 5.56
C ALA A 95 2.71 -14.82 4.94
N PHE A 96 1.95 -14.33 3.95
CA PHE A 96 2.15 -13.02 3.36
C PHE A 96 2.00 -11.90 4.39
N PHE A 97 0.93 -11.92 5.17
CA PHE A 97 0.73 -10.92 6.22
C PHE A 97 1.76 -11.02 7.34
N ASP A 98 2.11 -12.24 7.77
CA ASP A 98 3.11 -12.46 8.82
C ASP A 98 4.49 -11.91 8.41
N TYR A 99 4.83 -12.01 7.12
CA TYR A 99 6.06 -11.45 6.57
C TYR A 99 6.06 -9.92 6.55
N PHE A 100 4.98 -9.28 6.05
CA PHE A 100 4.96 -7.83 5.86
C PHE A 100 4.62 -7.02 7.11
N ARG A 101 3.88 -7.58 8.07
CA ARG A 101 3.52 -6.89 9.33
C ARG A 101 4.73 -6.29 10.05
N PRO A 102 5.80 -7.04 10.37
CA PRO A 102 6.94 -6.46 11.08
C PRO A 102 7.68 -5.41 10.24
N ILE A 103 7.72 -5.54 8.92
CA ILE A 103 8.36 -4.57 8.02
C ILE A 103 7.59 -3.24 8.01
N ILE A 104 6.28 -3.30 7.81
CA ILE A 104 5.41 -2.12 7.80
C ILE A 104 5.37 -1.47 9.19
N ALA A 105 5.36 -2.25 10.27
CA ALA A 105 5.40 -1.72 11.63
C ALA A 105 6.72 -0.96 11.88
N ALA A 106 7.86 -1.51 11.46
CA ALA A 106 9.15 -0.85 11.59
C ALA A 106 9.21 0.46 10.78
N GLU A 107 8.58 0.50 9.60
CA GLU A 107 8.51 1.71 8.79
C GLU A 107 7.58 2.77 9.40
N ASN A 108 6.44 2.39 9.98
CA ASN A 108 5.60 3.31 10.76
C ASN A 108 6.36 3.87 11.98
N GLU A 109 7.10 3.04 12.72
CA GLU A 109 7.96 3.52 13.80
C GLU A 109 8.99 4.54 13.31
N ARG A 110 9.56 4.34 12.11
CA ARG A 110 10.48 5.29 11.48
C ARG A 110 9.77 6.60 11.15
N MET A 111 8.58 6.55 10.53
CA MET A 111 7.80 7.75 10.18
C MET A 111 7.44 8.59 11.41
N LEU A 112 7.02 7.95 12.50
CA LEU A 112 6.70 8.64 13.76
C LEU A 112 7.95 9.26 14.40
N ALA A 113 9.10 8.59 14.32
CA ALA A 113 10.36 9.17 14.80
C ALA A 113 10.81 10.36 13.95
N GLU A 114 10.63 10.32 12.62
CA GLU A 114 10.89 11.47 11.74
C GLU A 114 9.93 12.61 12.00
N ARG A 115 8.66 12.32 12.26
CA ARG A 115 7.65 13.32 12.65
C ARG A 115 8.07 14.08 13.91
N GLU A 116 8.55 13.38 14.93
CA GLU A 116 9.08 13.99 16.16
C GLU A 116 10.30 14.87 15.90
N ILE A 117 11.19 14.45 14.99
CA ILE A 117 12.32 15.29 14.57
C ILE A 117 11.79 16.54 13.88
N VAL A 118 10.96 16.38 12.86
CA VAL A 118 10.40 17.49 12.07
C VAL A 118 9.64 18.48 12.94
N SER A 119 8.83 18.02 13.90
CA SER A 119 8.08 18.90 14.81
C SER A 119 8.98 19.71 15.75
N SER A 120 10.18 19.22 16.03
CA SER A 120 11.16 19.89 16.90
C SER A 120 12.04 20.92 16.18
N ILE A 121 12.05 20.92 14.84
CA ILE A 121 12.88 21.84 14.04
C ILE A 121 12.32 23.26 14.14
N ALA A 122 13.08 24.19 14.72
CA ALA A 122 12.72 25.60 14.78
C ALA A 122 13.42 26.45 13.68
N ASN A 123 14.48 25.92 13.08
CA ASN A 123 15.32 26.62 12.12
C ASN A 123 14.86 26.30 10.68
N PRO A 124 14.46 27.30 9.87
CA PRO A 124 14.07 27.08 8.47
C PRO A 124 15.14 26.40 7.61
N GLU A 125 16.43 26.63 7.90
CA GLU A 125 17.53 26.00 7.15
C GLU A 125 17.61 24.48 7.41
N GLU A 126 17.24 24.04 8.62
CA GLU A 126 17.17 22.62 8.99
C GLU A 126 15.88 21.95 8.48
N LEU A 127 14.82 22.75 8.28
CA LEU A 127 13.53 22.28 7.74
C LEU A 127 13.56 22.09 6.22
N ALA A 128 14.32 22.93 5.51
CA ALA A 128 14.34 22.97 4.05
C ALA A 128 14.62 21.61 3.37
N PRO A 129 15.57 20.78 3.83
CA PRO A 129 15.79 19.45 3.25
C PRO A 129 14.58 18.52 3.35
N TRP A 130 13.81 18.60 4.45
CA TRP A 130 12.59 17.81 4.62
C TRP A 130 11.48 18.29 3.69
N CYS A 131 11.31 19.60 3.54
CA CYS A 131 10.38 20.17 2.58
C CYS A 131 10.71 19.75 1.14
N GLU A 132 11.99 19.76 0.76
CA GLU A 132 12.44 19.29 -0.55
C GLU A 132 12.12 17.81 -0.75
N GLU A 133 12.44 16.96 0.23
CA GLU A 133 12.18 15.52 0.18
C GLU A 133 10.68 15.22 0.03
N TYR A 134 9.83 15.84 0.85
CA TYR A 134 8.39 15.61 0.85
C TYR A 134 7.60 16.49 -0.13
N ARG A 135 8.32 17.29 -0.95
CA ARG A 135 7.75 18.17 -2.00
C ARG A 135 6.77 19.22 -1.48
N VAL A 136 7.11 19.83 -0.34
CA VAL A 136 6.32 20.88 0.31
C VAL A 136 6.84 22.25 -0.10
N ASP A 137 6.06 22.98 -0.90
CA ASP A 137 6.37 24.33 -1.39
C ASP A 137 5.10 25.22 -1.35
N PRO A 138 5.10 26.37 -0.64
CA PRO A 138 6.20 26.91 0.16
C PRO A 138 6.53 26.02 1.35
N CYS A 139 7.81 25.99 1.75
CA CYS A 139 8.25 25.20 2.91
C CYS A 139 7.61 25.74 4.20
N ASP A 140 6.71 24.95 4.76
CA ASP A 140 5.98 25.22 5.98
C ASP A 140 5.95 23.95 6.86
N GLN A 141 6.21 24.12 8.16
CA GLN A 141 6.37 22.98 9.08
C GLN A 141 5.04 22.28 9.35
N GLU A 142 3.94 23.02 9.46
CA GLU A 142 2.61 22.46 9.71
C GLU A 142 2.15 21.65 8.49
N GLN A 143 2.35 22.21 7.29
CA GLN A 143 2.10 21.50 6.05
C GLN A 143 2.99 20.25 5.93
N LEU A 144 4.29 20.35 6.24
CA LEU A 144 5.21 19.22 6.20
C LEU A 144 4.80 18.09 7.17
N LEU A 145 4.26 18.43 8.34
CA LEU A 145 3.73 17.42 9.26
C LEU A 145 2.52 16.68 8.66
N SER A 146 1.74 17.23 7.73
CA SER A 146 0.72 16.42 7.04
C SER A 146 1.32 15.34 6.10
N HIS A 147 2.57 15.54 5.67
CA HIS A 147 3.32 14.60 4.83
C HIS A 147 4.09 13.56 5.64
N VAL A 148 4.73 13.95 6.74
CA VAL A 148 5.59 13.06 7.56
C VAL A 148 4.76 12.36 8.62
N ASP A 149 4.08 11.28 8.23
CA ASP A 149 3.22 10.52 9.13
C ASP A 149 3.11 9.03 8.77
N GLU A 150 2.55 8.25 9.68
CA GLU A 150 2.31 6.82 9.52
C GLU A 150 1.28 6.49 8.43
N ILE A 151 1.37 5.29 7.87
CA ILE A 151 0.37 4.73 6.96
C ILE A 151 -0.33 3.58 7.68
N PRO A 152 -1.69 3.52 7.68
CA PRO A 152 -2.43 2.45 8.34
C PRO A 152 -1.97 1.07 7.88
N MET A 153 -1.68 0.19 8.83
CA MET A 153 -1.19 -1.17 8.58
C MET A 153 -2.12 -1.93 7.63
N SER A 154 -3.44 -1.80 7.82
CA SER A 154 -4.43 -2.50 6.99
C SER A 154 -4.40 -2.05 5.53
N MET A 155 -4.18 -0.75 5.27
CA MET A 155 -4.03 -0.18 3.94
C MET A 155 -2.77 -0.69 3.25
N ALA A 156 -1.61 -0.58 3.91
CA ALA A 156 -0.34 -1.01 3.34
C ALA A 156 -0.32 -2.52 3.03
N LEU A 157 -0.85 -3.36 3.93
CA LEU A 157 -0.97 -4.82 3.71
C LEU A 157 -1.93 -5.14 2.55
N ALA A 158 -3.04 -4.42 2.43
CA ALA A 158 -4.00 -4.64 1.35
C ALA A 158 -3.42 -4.27 -0.02
N GLN A 159 -2.74 -3.11 -0.11
CA GLN A 159 -2.05 -2.71 -1.35
C GLN A 159 -0.95 -3.70 -1.70
N ALA A 160 -0.08 -4.06 -0.76
CA ALA A 160 0.96 -5.05 -1.00
C ALA A 160 0.37 -6.37 -1.53
N ALA A 161 -0.75 -6.84 -0.97
CA ALA A 161 -1.41 -8.07 -1.42
C ALA A 161 -1.98 -7.96 -2.84
N VAL A 162 -2.62 -6.85 -3.18
CA VAL A 162 -3.20 -6.62 -4.52
C VAL A 162 -2.09 -6.46 -5.57
N GLU A 163 -1.15 -5.55 -5.35
CA GLU A 163 -0.10 -5.19 -6.32
C GLU A 163 0.88 -6.34 -6.61
N SER A 164 1.14 -7.20 -5.61
CA SER A 164 2.08 -8.32 -5.75
C SER A 164 1.40 -9.65 -6.11
N ALA A 165 0.07 -9.66 -6.29
CA ALA A 165 -0.72 -10.88 -6.37
C ALA A 165 -0.39 -11.85 -5.22
N TRP A 166 -0.44 -11.36 -3.97
CA TRP A 166 -0.06 -12.10 -2.76
C TRP A 166 1.39 -12.63 -2.80
N GLY A 167 2.30 -11.81 -3.31
CA GLY A 167 3.74 -12.09 -3.41
C GLY A 167 4.12 -13.06 -4.52
N THR A 168 3.21 -13.38 -5.45
CA THR A 168 3.47 -14.37 -6.52
C THR A 168 3.83 -13.76 -7.86
N SER A 169 3.59 -12.45 -8.04
CA SER A 169 3.93 -11.69 -9.24
C SER A 169 5.41 -11.79 -9.61
N ARG A 170 5.71 -11.77 -10.92
CA ARG A 170 7.09 -11.70 -11.42
C ARG A 170 7.87 -10.53 -10.81
N PHE A 171 7.24 -9.36 -10.66
CA PHE A 171 7.90 -8.18 -10.10
C PHE A 171 8.19 -8.32 -8.60
N ALA A 172 7.28 -8.96 -7.86
CA ALA A 172 7.53 -9.27 -6.45
C ALA A 172 8.71 -10.24 -6.30
N VAL A 173 8.74 -11.31 -7.10
CA VAL A 173 9.76 -12.36 -7.01
C VAL A 173 11.13 -11.92 -7.54
N GLN A 174 11.19 -11.16 -8.63
CA GLN A 174 12.45 -10.82 -9.30
C GLN A 174 13.00 -9.44 -8.96
N ALA A 175 12.15 -8.54 -8.47
CA ALA A 175 12.51 -7.14 -8.21
C ALA A 175 12.21 -6.70 -6.78
N ASN A 176 11.75 -7.60 -5.90
CA ASN A 176 11.26 -7.27 -4.56
C ASN A 176 10.24 -6.12 -4.56
N ASN A 177 9.50 -5.94 -5.67
CA ASN A 177 8.59 -4.83 -5.85
C ASN A 177 7.15 -5.27 -5.57
N PHE A 178 6.72 -5.08 -4.33
CA PHE A 178 5.42 -5.52 -3.84
C PHE A 178 4.31 -4.47 -3.98
N PHE A 179 4.65 -3.27 -4.48
CA PHE A 179 3.74 -2.13 -4.59
C PHE A 179 3.60 -1.61 -6.02
N GLY A 180 4.18 -2.29 -7.01
CA GLY A 180 4.09 -1.90 -8.42
C GLY A 180 4.83 -0.61 -8.77
N GLN A 181 5.86 -0.23 -8.00
CA GLN A 181 6.53 1.07 -8.13
C GLN A 181 7.34 1.18 -9.41
N TRP A 182 7.16 2.28 -10.14
CA TRP A 182 7.89 2.56 -11.37
C TRP A 182 9.12 3.42 -11.12
N CYS A 183 10.06 3.30 -12.04
CA CYS A 183 11.19 4.19 -12.15
C CYS A 183 11.36 4.63 -13.62
N PHE A 184 11.88 5.85 -13.81
CA PHE A 184 11.83 6.54 -15.12
C PHE A 184 13.22 6.78 -15.72
N ARG A 185 14.24 6.07 -15.23
CA ARG A 185 15.60 6.10 -15.78
C ARG A 185 15.85 4.79 -16.50
N GLU A 186 16.38 4.82 -17.71
CA GLU A 186 16.70 3.58 -18.42
C GLU A 186 17.65 2.70 -17.60
N GLY A 187 17.30 1.42 -17.43
CA GLY A 187 18.06 0.44 -16.65
C GLY A 187 17.88 0.54 -15.12
N CYS A 188 16.86 1.24 -14.64
CA CYS A 188 16.54 1.33 -13.21
C CYS A 188 15.73 0.12 -12.68
N GLY A 189 15.21 -0.72 -13.58
CA GLY A 189 14.25 -1.75 -13.20
C GLY A 189 14.05 -2.85 -14.23
N LEU A 190 12.97 -3.62 -14.04
CA LEU A 190 12.50 -4.63 -14.99
C LEU A 190 11.60 -3.99 -16.03
N VAL A 191 11.91 -4.22 -17.30
CA VAL A 191 11.05 -3.76 -18.41
C VAL A 191 9.76 -4.61 -18.44
N PRO A 192 8.56 -4.00 -18.42
CA PRO A 192 7.30 -4.72 -18.59
C PRO A 192 7.27 -5.47 -19.93
N SER A 193 6.73 -6.69 -19.94
CA SER A 193 6.68 -7.51 -21.16
C SER A 193 5.71 -6.96 -22.20
N GLN A 194 4.66 -6.25 -21.78
CA GLN A 194 3.69 -5.58 -22.65
C GLN A 194 3.72 -4.06 -22.51
N ARG A 195 4.89 -3.45 -22.74
CA ARG A 195 5.02 -1.99 -22.70
C ARG A 195 4.32 -1.33 -23.89
N SER A 196 3.40 -0.41 -23.61
CA SER A 196 2.80 0.48 -24.62
C SER A 196 3.88 1.18 -25.44
N SER A 197 3.67 1.34 -26.75
CA SER A 197 4.61 2.06 -27.61
C SER A 197 4.83 3.48 -27.09
N GLY A 198 6.07 3.83 -26.75
CA GLY A 198 6.45 5.15 -26.23
C GLY A 198 6.51 5.29 -24.70
N ALA A 199 6.13 4.27 -23.93
CA ALA A 199 6.39 4.27 -22.49
C ALA A 199 7.90 4.05 -22.23
N HIS A 200 8.46 4.81 -21.28
CA HIS A 200 9.88 4.73 -20.89
C HIS A 200 10.07 4.29 -19.44
N HIS A 201 8.98 4.02 -18.71
CA HIS A 201 9.04 3.53 -17.35
C HIS A 201 9.49 2.06 -17.30
N GLU A 202 10.18 1.71 -16.22
CA GLU A 202 10.53 0.35 -15.82
C GLU A 202 9.98 0.09 -14.42
N VAL A 203 9.81 -1.18 -14.04
CA VAL A 203 9.40 -1.54 -12.68
C VAL A 203 10.63 -1.58 -11.79
N GLN A 204 10.67 -0.71 -10.79
CA GLN A 204 11.84 -0.53 -9.92
C GLN A 204 12.27 -1.86 -9.28
N ILE A 205 13.58 -2.09 -9.24
CA ILE A 205 14.20 -3.20 -8.49
C ILE A 205 14.62 -2.67 -7.12
N PHE A 206 14.31 -3.45 -6.09
CA PHE A 206 14.72 -3.22 -4.71
C PHE A 206 15.65 -4.34 -4.25
N ASP A 207 16.66 -3.97 -3.45
CA ASP A 207 17.58 -4.94 -2.86
C ASP A 207 16.81 -5.82 -1.87
N HIS A 208 15.95 -5.21 -1.04
CA HIS A 208 15.10 -5.91 -0.09
C HIS A 208 13.64 -5.43 -0.10
N PRO A 209 12.67 -6.26 0.34
CA PRO A 209 11.26 -5.86 0.41
C PRO A 209 10.99 -4.66 1.34
N ASP A 210 11.81 -4.42 2.36
CA ASP A 210 11.72 -3.23 3.21
C ASP A 210 12.11 -1.93 2.48
N ASP A 211 13.03 -1.97 1.51
CA ASP A 211 13.29 -0.82 0.64
C ASP A 211 12.06 -0.47 -0.20
N ALA A 212 11.34 -1.50 -0.68
CA ALA A 212 10.10 -1.30 -1.42
C ALA A 212 9.00 -0.68 -0.54
N VAL A 213 8.87 -1.14 0.71
CA VAL A 213 7.95 -0.54 1.69
C VAL A 213 8.31 0.92 1.94
N ARG A 214 9.58 1.24 2.18
CA ARG A 214 10.05 2.62 2.40
C ARG A 214 9.75 3.54 1.22
N ALA A 215 10.03 3.08 0.00
CA ALA A 215 9.75 3.86 -1.20
C ALA A 215 8.23 4.06 -1.40
N TYR A 216 7.41 3.05 -1.10
CA TYR A 216 5.96 3.15 -1.15
C TYR A 216 5.45 4.18 -0.13
N PHE A 217 5.95 4.13 1.11
CA PHE A 217 5.61 5.10 2.16
C PHE A 217 5.92 6.52 1.73
N HIS A 218 7.15 6.75 1.25
CA HIS A 218 7.56 8.04 0.75
C HIS A 218 6.66 8.52 -0.40
N ASN A 219 6.32 7.65 -1.34
CA ASN A 219 5.44 7.99 -2.46
C ASN A 219 4.05 8.45 -2.00
N ILE A 220 3.39 7.70 -1.11
CA ILE A 220 2.08 8.09 -0.53
C ILE A 220 2.20 9.43 0.23
N ASN A 221 3.30 9.60 0.96
CA ASN A 221 3.53 10.77 1.79
C ASN A 221 4.01 12.02 1.04
N SER A 222 4.54 11.92 -0.18
CA SER A 222 5.10 13.07 -0.91
C SER A 222 4.42 13.38 -2.24
N HIS A 223 3.85 12.39 -2.92
CA HIS A 223 3.33 12.62 -4.26
C HIS A 223 2.00 13.42 -4.23
N PRO A 224 1.82 14.45 -5.09
CA PRO A 224 0.60 15.27 -5.09
C PRO A 224 -0.69 14.46 -5.35
N ALA A 225 -0.61 13.41 -6.17
CA ALA A 225 -1.75 12.55 -6.48
C ALA A 225 -2.39 11.85 -5.25
N TYR A 226 -1.67 11.79 -4.11
CA TYR A 226 -2.13 11.17 -2.86
C TYR A 226 -2.40 12.18 -1.75
N GLU A 227 -2.47 13.48 -2.08
CA GLU A 227 -2.96 14.52 -1.17
C GLU A 227 -4.31 14.14 -0.53
N PRO A 228 -5.32 13.62 -1.24
CA PRO A 228 -6.58 13.21 -0.61
C PRO A 228 -6.42 12.13 0.46
N ALA A 229 -5.44 11.21 0.32
CA ALA A 229 -5.18 10.20 1.35
C ALA A 229 -4.57 10.85 2.60
N ARG A 230 -3.67 11.83 2.43
CA ARG A 230 -3.07 12.59 3.53
C ARG A 230 -4.10 13.48 4.24
N GLU A 231 -5.05 14.07 3.51
CA GLU A 231 -6.17 14.83 4.08
C GLU A 231 -7.06 13.97 4.96
N ILE A 232 -7.44 12.77 4.52
CA ILE A 232 -8.24 11.83 5.33
C ILE A 232 -7.51 11.47 6.63
N ARG A 233 -6.19 11.23 6.56
CA ARG A 233 -5.36 10.97 7.74
C ARG A 233 -5.31 12.17 8.68
N LEU A 234 -5.11 13.37 8.14
CA LEU A 234 -5.09 14.61 8.91
C LEU A 234 -6.43 14.84 9.65
N GLU A 235 -7.55 14.68 8.95
CA GLU A 235 -8.89 14.81 9.54
C GLU A 235 -9.10 13.83 10.70
N ALA A 236 -8.62 12.57 10.58
CA ALA A 236 -8.70 11.60 11.66
C ALA A 236 -7.92 12.07 12.91
N HIS A 237 -6.71 12.61 12.73
CA HIS A 237 -5.91 13.15 13.83
C HIS A 237 -6.59 14.36 14.50
N GLU A 238 -7.12 15.30 13.72
CA GLU A 238 -7.81 16.49 14.24
C GLU A 238 -9.03 16.15 15.11
N HIS A 239 -9.72 15.05 14.78
CA HIS A 239 -10.86 14.54 15.54
C HIS A 239 -10.47 13.55 16.67
N GLY A 240 -9.18 13.25 16.84
CA GLY A 240 -8.70 12.29 17.84
C GLY A 240 -9.17 10.86 17.57
N HIS A 241 -9.39 10.51 16.30
CA HIS A 241 -9.77 9.17 15.86
C HIS A 241 -8.52 8.41 15.36
N PRO A 242 -8.48 7.07 15.53
CA PRO A 242 -7.46 6.26 14.88
C PRO A 242 -7.54 6.43 13.35
N VAL A 243 -6.38 6.48 12.69
CA VAL A 243 -6.31 6.52 11.23
C VAL A 243 -6.74 5.16 10.69
N SER A 244 -7.90 5.13 10.03
CA SER A 244 -8.49 3.92 9.48
C SER A 244 -7.99 3.67 8.06
N GLY A 245 -7.36 2.52 7.82
CA GLY A 245 -6.93 2.14 6.48
C GLY A 245 -8.11 1.96 5.53
N SER A 246 -9.27 1.51 6.01
CA SER A 246 -10.49 1.40 5.20
C SER A 246 -11.01 2.76 4.71
N ASP A 247 -10.76 3.83 5.46
CA ASP A 247 -11.15 5.18 5.10
C ASP A 247 -10.08 5.81 4.21
N MET A 248 -8.80 5.71 4.60
CA MET A 248 -7.67 6.33 3.89
C MET A 248 -7.49 5.80 2.47
N VAL A 249 -7.84 4.54 2.18
CA VAL A 249 -7.84 4.02 0.80
C VAL A 249 -8.78 4.79 -0.14
N GLY A 250 -9.76 5.54 0.40
CA GLY A 250 -10.59 6.45 -0.38
C GLY A 250 -9.81 7.54 -1.12
N GLY A 251 -8.61 7.89 -0.62
CA GLY A 251 -7.72 8.86 -1.26
C GLY A 251 -6.81 8.28 -2.36
N LEU A 252 -6.96 7.00 -2.72
CA LEU A 252 -6.07 6.30 -3.65
C LEU A 252 -6.63 6.16 -5.08
N LEU A 253 -7.59 7.00 -5.48
CA LEU A 253 -8.18 6.95 -6.83
C LEU A 253 -7.14 7.03 -7.95
N SER A 254 -6.08 7.82 -7.74
CA SER A 254 -5.01 8.02 -8.71
C SER A 254 -3.95 6.91 -8.69
N TYR A 255 -4.02 5.96 -7.76
CA TYR A 255 -3.03 4.87 -7.65
C TYR A 255 -3.21 3.84 -8.77
N SER A 256 -4.43 3.72 -9.31
CA SER A 256 -4.76 2.75 -10.35
C SER A 256 -5.68 3.37 -11.39
N GLY A 257 -5.46 3.07 -12.67
CA GLY A 257 -6.31 3.61 -13.73
C GLY A 257 -7.75 3.05 -13.77
N ILE A 258 -8.08 2.09 -12.91
CA ILE A 258 -9.48 1.66 -12.68
C ILE A 258 -10.18 2.46 -11.56
N GLY A 259 -9.49 3.39 -10.90
CA GLY A 259 -10.06 4.37 -9.97
C GLY A 259 -10.83 3.76 -8.81
N GLU A 260 -12.10 4.10 -8.67
CA GLU A 260 -12.99 3.64 -7.57
C GLU A 260 -13.02 2.10 -7.41
N HIS A 261 -12.95 1.35 -8.50
CA HIS A 261 -12.94 -0.12 -8.42
C HIS A 261 -11.72 -0.65 -7.65
N TYR A 262 -10.58 0.05 -7.73
CA TYR A 262 -9.40 -0.28 -6.94
C TYR A 262 -9.63 -0.03 -5.45
N VAL A 263 -10.25 1.10 -5.11
CA VAL A 263 -10.58 1.45 -3.72
C VAL A 263 -11.54 0.41 -3.11
N ASP A 264 -12.56 0.01 -3.86
CA ASP A 264 -13.51 -1.02 -3.42
C ASP A 264 -12.83 -2.38 -3.19
N GLU A 265 -11.87 -2.75 -4.05
CA GLU A 265 -11.10 -3.98 -3.89
C GLU A 265 -10.23 -3.92 -2.62
N LEU A 266 -9.54 -2.81 -2.36
CA LEU A 266 -8.75 -2.64 -1.12
C LEU A 266 -9.63 -2.75 0.13
N ARG A 267 -10.78 -2.07 0.15
CA ARG A 267 -11.77 -2.19 1.26
C ARG A 267 -12.25 -3.62 1.42
N SER A 268 -12.45 -4.34 0.32
CA SER A 268 -12.81 -5.76 0.35
C SER A 268 -11.71 -6.63 0.99
N ILE A 269 -10.45 -6.43 0.58
CA ILE A 269 -9.29 -7.12 1.16
C ILE A 269 -9.18 -6.85 2.66
N ILE A 270 -9.27 -5.58 3.09
CA ILE A 270 -9.23 -5.19 4.50
C ILE A 270 -10.33 -5.91 5.29
N ARG A 271 -11.59 -5.83 4.82
CA ARG A 271 -12.75 -6.42 5.50
C ARG A 271 -12.70 -7.94 5.57
N VAL A 272 -12.45 -8.61 4.44
CA VAL A 272 -12.50 -10.09 4.34
C VAL A 272 -11.37 -10.73 5.14
N ASN A 273 -10.19 -10.12 5.14
CA ASN A 273 -9.03 -10.62 5.87
C ASN A 273 -8.94 -10.08 7.30
N LYS A 274 -9.89 -9.23 7.72
CA LYS A 274 -9.95 -8.61 9.05
C LYS A 274 -8.64 -7.92 9.41
N LEU A 275 -8.09 -7.16 8.46
CA LEU A 275 -6.91 -6.36 8.70
C LEU A 275 -7.27 -5.24 9.69
N THR A 276 -6.36 -4.98 10.62
CA THR A 276 -6.50 -3.97 11.66
C THR A 276 -5.30 -3.04 11.61
N ASP A 277 -5.55 -1.79 11.95
CA ASP A 277 -4.53 -0.76 12.15
C ASP A 277 -3.95 -0.81 13.56
#